data_AF-A0A353Y139-F1
#
_entry.id   AF-A0A353Y139-F1
#
_cell.length_a   1.000
_cell.length_b   1.000
_cell.length_c   1.000
_cell.angle_alpha   90.00
_cell.angle_beta   90.00
_cell.angle_gamma   90.00
#
_symmetry.space_group_name_H-M   'P 1'
#
loop_
_entity.id
_entity.type
_entity.pdbx_description
1 polymer ?
#
loop_
_entity_poly.entity_id
_entity_poly.type
_entity_poly.pdbx_seq_one_letter_code
_entity_poly.pdbx_strand_id
1 'polypeptide(L)' 'MKFTIQVNEGPYQHQATDSAYLFTKAALEKGHEIFRVFFYHDGVNNGTRLTTPPQDDRN' A
#
# COMPACT_ATOMS: atom_id res chain seq x y z
N MET A 1 12.84 7.53 12.04
CA MET A 1 12.10 8.71 11.52
C MET A 1 10.61 8.43 11.61
N LYS A 2 9.75 9.45 11.44
CA LYS A 2 8.29 9.29 11.31
C LYS A 2 7.88 9.57 9.86
N PHE A 3 7.18 8.66 9.21
CA PHE A 3 6.70 8.80 7.83
C PHE A 3 5.18 8.87 7.74
N THR A 4 4.69 9.58 6.72
CA THR A 4 3.32 9.48 6.23
C THR A 4 3.38 9.03 4.78
N ILE A 5 2.60 8.01 4.42
CA ILE A 5 2.61 7.41 3.09
C ILE A 5 1.30 7.78 2.39
N GLN A 6 1.38 8.36 1.19
CA GLN A 6 0.22 8.66 0.36
C GLN A 6 0.22 7.74 -0.86
N VAL A 7 -0.91 7.07 -1.10
CA VAL A 7 -1.11 6.16 -2.23
C VAL A 7 -2.23 6.72 -3.11
N ASN A 8 -1.89 7.08 -4.35
CA ASN A 8 -2.81 7.74 -5.28
C ASN A 8 -3.45 6.77 -6.30
N GLU A 9 -2.89 5.58 -6.49
CA GLU A 9 -3.32 4.64 -7.52
C GLU A 9 -4.02 3.41 -6.94
N GLY A 10 -5.01 2.90 -7.68
CA GLY A 10 -5.72 1.68 -7.32
C GLY A 10 -4.83 0.43 -7.37
N PRO A 11 -5.24 -0.66 -6.68
CA PRO A 11 -4.52 -1.92 -6.73
C PRO A 11 -4.59 -2.56 -8.13
N TYR A 12 -3.59 -3.37 -8.48
CA TYR A 12 -3.49 -4.19 -9.70
C TYR A 12 -3.34 -3.44 -11.04
N GLN A 13 -3.68 -2.15 -11.13
CA GLN A 13 -3.50 -1.34 -12.34
C GLN A 13 -2.12 -0.69 -12.41
N HIS A 14 -1.60 -0.24 -11.27
CA HIS A 14 -0.30 0.39 -11.12
C HIS A 14 0.45 -0.19 -9.91
N GLN A 15 1.77 -0.20 -9.98
CA GLN A 15 2.63 -0.75 -8.93
C GLN A 15 2.66 0.10 -7.64
N ALA A 16 2.06 1.30 -7.61
CA ALA A 16 2.17 2.23 -6.49
C ALA A 16 1.71 1.61 -5.16
N THR A 17 0.68 0.76 -5.19
CA THR A 17 0.18 0.02 -4.03
C THR A 17 1.26 -0.91 -3.46
N ASP A 18 1.87 -1.73 -4.31
CA ASP A 18 2.88 -2.71 -3.86
C ASP A 18 4.19 -2.02 -3.47
N SER A 19 4.59 -0.96 -4.18
CA SER A 19 5.73 -0.13 -3.79
C SER A 19 5.52 0.51 -2.41
N ALA A 20 4.33 1.07 -2.15
CA ALA A 20 3.99 1.65 -0.86
C ALA A 20 3.99 0.59 0.26
N TYR A 21 3.45 -0.60 -0.01
CA TYR A 21 3.45 -1.72 0.94
C TYR A 21 4.88 -2.16 1.29
N LEU A 22 5.73 -2.42 0.29
CA LEU A 22 7.11 -2.88 0.50
C LEU A 22 7.96 -1.81 1.21
N PHE A 23 7.81 -0.53 0.84
CA PHE A 23 8.47 0.56 1.54
C PHE A 23 8.03 0.65 3.01
N THR A 24 6.72 0.61 3.26
CA THR A 24 6.14 0.68 4.60
C THR A 24 6.65 -0.46 5.48
N LYS A 25 6.66 -1.69 4.94
CA LYS A 25 7.20 -2.87 5.61
C LYS A 25 8.69 -2.70 5.95
N ALA A 26 9.52 -2.35 4.97
CA ALA A 26 10.95 -2.16 5.18
C ALA A 26 11.26 -1.01 6.16
N ALA A 27 10.47 0.07 6.14
CA ALA A 27 10.62 1.19 7.07
C ALA A 27 10.29 0.77 8.51
N LEU A 28 9.21 0.01 8.71
CA LEU A 28 8.85 -0.56 10.01
C LEU A 28 9.94 -1.51 10.52
N GLU A 29 10.44 -2.41 9.66
CA GLU A 29 11.53 -3.33 9.99
C GLU A 29 12.83 -2.62 10.40
N LYS A 30 13.09 -1.43 9.83
CA LYS A 30 14.22 -0.56 10.22
C LYS A 30 13.95 0.30 11.47
N GLY A 31 12.83 0.08 12.17
CA GLY A 31 12.49 0.81 13.40
C GLY A 31 12.00 2.25 13.15
N HIS A 32 11.51 2.54 11.95
CA HIS A 32 10.81 3.81 11.68
C HIS A 32 9.33 3.70 12.07
N GLU A 33 8.73 4.84 12.39
CA GLU A 33 7.30 4.93 12.70
C GLU A 33 6.53 5.35 11.44
N ILE A 34 5.41 4.69 11.18
CA ILE A 34 4.46 5.10 10.15
C ILE A 34 3.28 5.75 10.85
N PHE A 35 3.21 7.08 10.78
CA PHE A 35 2.13 7.84 11.40
C PHE A 35 0.79 7.55 10.72
N ARG A 36 0.80 7.43 9.39
CA ARG A 36 -0.39 7.17 8.59
C ARG A 36 -0.06 6.63 7.19
N VAL A 37 -0.92 5.75 6.71
CA VAL A 37 -1.08 5.45 5.28
C VAL A 37 -2.39 6.08 4.84
N PHE A 38 -2.33 6.96 3.85
CA PHE A 38 -3.48 7.71 3.35
C PHE A 38 -3.73 7.37 1.88
N PHE A 39 -4.91 6.82 1.60
CA PHE A 39 -5.36 6.48 0.26
C PHE A 39 -6.16 7.65 -0.33
N TYR A 40 -5.77 8.10 -1.52
CA TYR A 40 -6.42 9.20 -2.24
C TYR A 40 -6.49 8.89 -3.74
N HIS A 41 -7.29 9.66 -4.51
CA HIS A 41 -7.58 9.35 -5.92
C HIS A 41 -8.04 7.88 -6.09
N ASP A 42 -7.56 7.16 -7.11
CA ASP A 42 -7.89 5.74 -7.31
C ASP A 42 -7.34 4.86 -6.19
N GLY A 43 -6.40 5.38 -5.39
CA GLY A 43 -5.86 4.72 -4.21
C GLY A 43 -6.91 4.31 -3.19
N VAL A 44 -8.07 4.97 -3.13
CA VAL A 44 -9.19 4.59 -2.23
C VAL A 44 -9.68 3.16 -2.49
N ASN A 45 -9.51 2.65 -3.72
CA ASN A 45 -9.92 1.30 -4.08
C ASN A 45 -9.13 0.20 -3.34
N ASN A 46 -7.97 0.52 -2.75
CA ASN A 46 -7.24 -0.40 -1.87
C ASN A 46 -8.00 -0.77 -0.58
N GLY A 47 -9.02 -0.01 -0.20
CA GLY A 47 -9.81 -0.24 1.01
C GLY A 47 -11.01 -1.19 0.84
N THR A 48 -11.29 -1.67 -0.38
CA THR A 48 -12.45 -2.54 -0.62
C THR A 48 -12.24 -3.96 -0.09
N ARG A 49 -13.31 -4.60 0.38
CA ARG A 49 -13.33 -6.01 0.83
C ARG A 49 -13.82 -6.99 -0.24
N LEU A 50 -14.06 -6.50 -1.45
CA LEU A 50 -14.67 -7.26 -2.54
C LEU A 50 -13.65 -7.76 -3.58
N THR A 51 -12.34 -7.60 -3.33
CA THR A 51 -11.31 -8.11 -4.25
C THR A 51 -11.21 -9.63 -4.19
N THR A 52 -11.09 -10.26 -5.36
CA THR A 52 -10.82 -11.69 -5.52
C THR A 52 -9.71 -11.89 -6.56
N PRO A 53 -8.47 -11.46 -6.28
CA PRO A 53 -7.35 -11.63 -7.20
C PRO A 53 -7.02 -13.12 -7.43
N PRO A 54 -6.24 -13.45 -8.48
CA PRO A 54 -5.67 -14.79 -8.63
C PRO A 54 -4.95 -15.26 -7.36
N GLN A 55 -5.02 -16.56 -7.06
CA GLN A 55 -4.50 -17.13 -5.80
C GLN A 55 -2.98 -17.02 -5.67
N ASP A 56 -2.28 -16.91 -6.80
CA ASP A 56 -0.82 -16.83 -6.96
C ASP A 56 -0.30 -15.38 -7.07
N ASP A 57 -1.17 -14.37 -7.07
CA ASP A 57 -0.80 -12.96 -7.33
C ASP A 57 0.24 -12.40 -6.33
N ARG A 58 0.40 -13.01 -5.16
CA ARG A 58 1.35 -12.60 -4.11
C ARG A 58 2.13 -13.77 -3.48
N ASN A 59 2.12 -14.95 -4.10
CA ASN A 59 2.79 -16.18 -3.61
C ASN A 59 3.45 -16.96 -4.74
#